data_AF-A0A496Y8F4-F1
#
_entry.id   AF-A0A496Y8F4-F1
#
_cell.length_a   1.000
_cell.length_b   1.000
_cell.length_c   1.000
_cell.angle_alpha   90.00
_cell.angle_beta   90.00
_cell.angle_gamma   90.00
#
_symmetry.space_group_name_H-M   'P 1'
#
loop_
_entity.id
_entity.type
_entity.pdbx_description
1 polymer ?
#
loop_
_entity_poly.entity_id
_entity_poly.type
_entity_poly.pdbx_seq_one_letter_code
_entity_poly.pdbx_strand_id
1 'polypeptide(L)' 'MSMMHVIKGLQNAGPNLTPESMIKGMEQIKNWEPEGVGAPVTYGPNRHHGVNASRMGQAKNGKDTILAPFTIFKAHF' A
#
# COMPACT_ATOMS: atom_id res chain seq x y z
N MET A 1 2.15 9.02 -0.76
CA MET A 1 2.05 7.55 -0.69
C MET A 1 2.10 6.89 -2.06
N SER A 2 1.34 7.34 -3.06
CA SER A 2 1.31 6.72 -4.40
C SER A 2 2.69 6.46 -5.02
N MET A 3 3.60 7.43 -4.95
CA MET A 3 4.96 7.29 -5.50
C MET A 3 5.80 6.21 -4.80
N MET A 4 5.60 5.98 -3.51
CA MET A 4 6.36 4.96 -2.77
C MET A 4 6.01 3.55 -3.24
N HIS A 5 4.75 3.32 -3.63
CA HIS A 5 4.32 2.03 -4.16
C HIS A 5 5.02 1.75 -5.50
N VAL A 6 5.10 2.76 -6.36
CA VAL A 6 5.80 2.66 -7.65
C VAL A 6 7.28 2.38 -7.43
N ILE A 7 7.95 3.11 -6.53
CA ILE A 7 9.36 2.89 -6.21
C ILE A 7 9.59 1.46 -5.71
N LYS A 8 8.75 0.97 -4.80
CA LYS A 8 8.87 -0.41 -4.30
C LYS A 8 8.70 -1.44 -5.41
N GLY A 9 7.73 -1.24 -6.30
CA GLY A 9 7.52 -2.07 -7.48
C GLY A 9 8.74 -2.08 -8.41
N LEU A 10 9.29 -0.90 -8.72
CA LEU A 10 10.49 -0.75 -9.55
C LEU A 10 11.73 -1.41 -8.93
N GLN A 11 11.93 -1.25 -7.62
CA GLN A 11 13.01 -1.93 -6.89
C GLN A 11 12.90 -3.46 -7.00
N ASN A 12 11.69 -3.99 -6.86
CA ASN A 12 11.42 -5.43 -6.98
C ASN A 12 11.54 -5.92 -8.43
N ALA A 13 11.23 -5.08 -9.43
CA ALA A 13 11.31 -5.40 -10.86
C ALA A 13 12.76 -5.50 -11.36
N GLY A 14 13.67 -4.76 -10.73
CA GLY A 14 15.09 -4.76 -11.05
C GLY A 14 15.47 -3.85 -12.24
N PRO A 15 16.75 -3.83 -12.64
CA PRO A 15 17.29 -2.85 -13.59
C PRO A 15 16.82 -3.04 -15.04
N ASN A 16 16.43 -4.27 -15.42
CA ASN A 16 15.94 -4.59 -16.76
C ASN A 16 14.40 -4.48 -16.78
N LEU A 17 13.91 -3.25 -16.68
CA LEU A 17 12.48 -2.97 -16.54
C LEU A 17 11.70 -3.30 -17.82
N THR A 18 10.63 -4.09 -17.67
CA THR A 18 9.59 -4.32 -18.66
C THR A 18 8.22 -4.16 -17.99
N PRO A 19 7.12 -4.02 -18.75
CA PRO A 19 5.78 -4.03 -18.17
C PRO A 19 5.51 -5.29 -17.32
N GLU A 20 5.94 -6.46 -17.79
CA GLU A 20 5.76 -7.75 -17.10
C GLU A 20 6.60 -7.82 -15.82
N SER A 21 7.85 -7.32 -15.84
CA SER A 21 8.68 -7.28 -14.63
C SER A 21 8.15 -6.28 -13.62
N MET A 22 7.55 -5.17 -14.05
CA MET A 22 6.86 -4.22 -13.18
C MET A 22 5.63 -4.84 -12.52
N ILE A 23 4.77 -5.54 -13.27
CA ILE A 23 3.60 -6.26 -12.72
C ILE A 23 4.07 -7.25 -11.64
N LYS A 24 5.05 -8.09 -11.96
CA LYS A 24 5.63 -9.05 -10.98
C LYS A 24 6.27 -8.34 -9.78
N GLY A 25 6.92 -7.20 -10.00
CA GLY A 25 7.53 -6.40 -8.94
C GLY A 25 6.48 -5.82 -7.97
N MET A 26 5.35 -5.36 -8.49
CA MET A 26 4.21 -4.92 -7.69
C MET A 26 3.60 -6.09 -6.91
N GLU A 27 3.39 -7.25 -7.54
CA GLU A 27 2.80 -8.45 -6.91
C GLU A 27 3.65 -9.02 -5.76
N GLN A 28 4.96 -8.75 -5.73
CA GLN A 28 5.86 -9.10 -4.63
C GLN A 28 5.64 -8.25 -3.36
N ILE A 29 4.92 -7.13 -3.45
CA ILE A 29 4.59 -6.32 -2.28
C ILE A 29 3.56 -7.07 -1.44
N LYS A 30 3.99 -7.62 -0.29
CA LYS A 30 3.16 -8.33 0.69
C LYS A 30 3.36 -7.73 2.08
N ASN A 31 2.25 -7.45 2.76
CA ASN A 31 2.20 -6.88 4.11
C ASN A 31 3.21 -5.73 4.34
N TRP A 32 3.40 -4.87 3.34
CA TRP A 32 4.39 -3.80 3.41
C TRP A 32 3.78 -2.56 4.05
N GLU A 33 4.44 -2.04 5.08
CA GLU A 33 4.06 -0.81 5.77
C GLU A 33 4.93 0.35 5.25
N PRO A 34 4.39 1.27 4.42
CA PRO A 34 5.21 2.29 3.78
C PRO A 34 5.65 3.33 4.83
N GLU A 35 6.90 3.21 5.30
CA GLU A 35 7.54 4.07 6.30
C GLU A 35 6.72 4.19 7.62
N GLY A 36 5.92 3.18 7.94
CA GLY A 36 5.04 3.18 9.13
C GLY A 36 3.90 4.21 9.11
N VAL A 37 3.68 4.92 7.99
CA VAL A 37 2.66 5.98 7.88
C VAL A 37 1.31 5.41 7.44
N GLY A 38 1.33 4.41 6.56
CA GLY A 38 0.15 3.81 5.95
C GLY A 38 -0.28 2.48 6.60
N ALA A 39 -1.47 2.00 6.21
CA ALA A 39 -1.87 0.63 6.48
C ALA A 39 -1.02 -0.37 5.68
N PRO A 40 -0.95 -1.64 6.11
CA PRO A 40 -0.26 -2.68 5.35
C PRO A 40 -0.80 -2.82 3.91
N VAL A 41 0.12 -2.84 2.96
CA VAL A 41 -0.15 -2.92 1.52
C VAL A 41 0.13 -4.33 1.01
N THR A 42 -0.75 -4.86 0.18
CA THR A 42 -0.51 -6.13 -0.53
C THR A 42 -1.16 -6.11 -1.90
N TYR A 43 -0.35 -6.39 -2.92
CA TYR A 43 -0.81 -6.61 -4.29
C TYR A 43 -0.72 -8.09 -4.66
N GLY A 44 -1.44 -8.53 -5.70
CA GLY A 44 -1.34 -9.87 -6.26
C GLY A 44 -2.05 -9.97 -7.61
N PRO A 45 -1.95 -11.12 -8.30
CA PRO A 45 -2.46 -11.28 -9.68
C PRO A 45 -3.95 -11.00 -9.86
N ASN A 46 -4.74 -11.22 -8.81
CA ASN A 46 -6.16 -10.89 -8.79
C ASN A 46 -6.49 -9.76 -7.79
N ARG A 47 -5.47 -9.23 -7.10
CA ARG A 47 -5.58 -8.23 -6.03
C ARG A 47 -4.84 -6.95 -6.41
N HIS A 48 -5.53 -6.08 -7.13
CA HIS A 48 -4.98 -4.79 -7.55
C HIS A 48 -5.28 -3.65 -6.57
N HIS A 49 -6.16 -3.90 -5.60
CA HIS A 49 -6.39 -2.98 -4.50
C HIS A 49 -5.44 -3.29 -3.34
N GLY A 50 -4.38 -2.47 -3.26
CA GLY A 50 -3.27 -2.68 -2.33
C GLY A 50 -3.67 -2.57 -0.86
N VAL A 51 -4.48 -1.57 -0.52
CA VAL A 51 -4.85 -1.20 0.86
C VAL A 51 -6.31 -1.56 1.13
N ASN A 52 -6.54 -2.40 2.14
CA ASN A 52 -7.89 -2.79 2.56
C ASN A 52 -8.17 -2.38 4.00
N ALA A 53 -7.58 -1.29 4.47
CA ALA A 53 -7.77 -0.83 5.83
C ALA A 53 -8.02 0.67 5.88
N SER A 54 -8.81 1.08 6.86
CA SER A 54 -9.10 2.49 7.15
C SER A 54 -9.06 2.71 8.65
N ARG A 55 -8.78 3.94 9.07
CA ARG A 55 -8.81 4.35 10.48
C ARG A 55 -9.58 5.66 10.61
N MET A 56 -10.19 5.85 11.77
CA MET A 56 -10.89 7.09 12.07
C MET A 56 -9.92 8.15 12.56
N GLY A 57 -9.99 9.33 11.95
CA GLY A 57 -9.31 10.54 12.39
C GLY A 57 -10.30 11.65 12.70
N GLN A 58 -9.88 12.62 13.51
CA GLN A 58 -10.64 13.83 13.82
C GLN A 58 -9.77 15.06 13.58
N ALA A 59 -10.31 16.03 12.84
CA ALA A 59 -9.75 17.37 12.79
C ALA A 59 -10.07 18.10 14.11
N LYS A 60 -9.03 18.47 14.87
CA LYS A 60 -9.14 19.18 16.14
C LYS A 60 -8.08 20.27 16.18
N ASN A 61 -8.48 21.52 16.40
CA ASN A 61 -7.58 22.69 16.45
C ASN A 61 -6.67 22.82 15.22
N GLY A 62 -7.21 22.54 14.02
CA GLY A 62 -6.44 22.60 12.77
C GLY A 62 -5.43 21.48 12.56
N LYS A 63 -5.50 20.40 13.35
CA LYS A 63 -4.64 19.21 13.22
C LYS A 63 -5.47 17.93 13.14
N ASP A 64 -4.98 16.95 12.39
CA ASP A 64 -5.56 15.61 12.37
C ASP A 64 -5.07 14.80 13.58
N THR A 65 -6.01 14.25 14.35
CA THR A 65 -5.74 13.35 15.48
C THR A 65 -6.30 11.97 15.17
N ILE A 66 -5.50 10.92 15.37
CA ILE A 66 -5.94 9.54 15.20
C ILE A 66 -6.86 9.16 16.38
N LEU A 67 -8.06 8.65 16.09
CA LEU A 67 -9.02 8.23 17.10
C LEU A 67 -9.02 6.72 17.35
N ALA A 68 -8.62 5.93 16.35
CA ALA A 68 -8.63 4.47 16.40
C ALA A 68 -7.49 3.87 15.56
N PRO A 69 -7.03 2.65 15.87
CA PRO A 69 -6.15 1.89 14.99
C PRO A 69 -6.84 1.59 13.65
N PHE A 70 -6.08 1.06 12.68
CA PHE A 70 -6.64 0.59 11.42
C PHE A 70 -7.62 -0.57 11.64
N THR A 71 -8.82 -0.44 11.10
CA THR A 71 -9.73 -1.56 10.86
C THR A 71 -9.35 -2.19 9.53
N ILE A 72 -9.01 -3.47 9.55
CA ILE A 72 -8.67 -4.25 8.35
C ILE A 72 -9.93 -4.93 7.82
N PHE A 73 -10.23 -4.69 6.55
CA PHE A 73 -11.33 -5.29 5.83
C PHE A 73 -10.85 -6.46 4.96
N LYS A 74 -11.76 -7.39 4.68
CA LYS A 74 -11.50 -8.49 3.75
C LYS A 74 -11.20 -7.92 2.36
N ALA A 75 -10.23 -8.52 1.65
CA ALA A 75 -10.02 -8.23 0.24
C ALA A 75 -11.24 -8.68 -0.58
N HIS A 76 -11.75 -7.77 -1.42
CA HIS A 76 -12.87 -8.05 -2.32
C HIS A 76 -12.40 -8.40 -3.74
N PHE A 77 -11.16 -8.05 -4.06
CA PHE A 77 -10.45 -8.28 -5.33
C PHE A 77 -8.98 -8.40 -4.95
#